data_AF-A0AAE9E726-F1
#
_entry.id   AF-A0AAE9E726-F1
#
_cell.length_a   1.000
_cell.length_b   1.000
_cell.length_c   1.000
_cell.angle_alpha   90.00
_cell.angle_beta   90.00
_cell.angle_gamma   90.00
#
_symmetry.space_group_name_H-M   'P 1'
#
loop_
_entity.id
_entity.type
_entity.pdbx_description
1 polymer ?
#
loop_
_entity_poly.entity_id
_entity_poly.type
_entity_poly.pdbx_seq_one_letter_code
_entity_poly.pdbx_strand_id
1 'polypeptide(L)'
;MASRVNIVRVEHLDNPAMFNDKFKLEITFEVFEHLPHDLEWELVYVGSGTSREYDQVLDSALVGPIPEGRHKFVFDADHPNIAKIPTDDIVGVSVLLLRCKYNEQEFINMGWFVANEYTDEELKENPPAQPQVDKVEDWFIAKKV
;
A
#
# COMPACT_ATOMS: atom_id res chain seq x y z
N MET A 1 -6.79 -7.11 26.20
CA MET A 1 -7.89 -6.69 25.31
C MET A 1 -7.55 -7.20 23.92
N ALA A 2 -8.39 -8.06 23.35
CA ALA A 2 -8.25 -8.48 21.95
C ALA A 2 -8.83 -7.37 21.05
N SER A 3 -8.22 -7.15 19.88
CA SER A 3 -8.78 -6.24 18.87
C SER A 3 -10.17 -6.74 18.42
N ARG A 4 -11.14 -5.85 18.27
CA ARG A 4 -12.49 -6.18 17.78
C ARG A 4 -12.53 -6.49 16.28
N VAL A 5 -11.46 -6.11 15.58
CA VAL A 5 -11.26 -6.32 14.15
C VAL A 5 -9.91 -6.98 13.94
N ASN A 6 -9.87 -8.02 13.12
CA ASN A 6 -8.64 -8.73 12.78
C ASN A 6 -8.50 -8.90 11.28
N ILE A 7 -7.30 -8.69 10.75
CA ILE A 7 -6.98 -9.00 9.36
C ILE A 7 -6.82 -10.51 9.23
N VAL A 8 -7.56 -11.10 8.29
CA VAL A 8 -7.44 -12.53 7.94
C VAL A 8 -6.45 -12.71 6.80
N ARG A 9 -6.55 -11.88 5.76
CA ARG A 9 -5.71 -11.94 4.57
C ARG A 9 -5.69 -10.59 3.86
N VAL A 10 -4.53 -10.24 3.31
CA VAL A 10 -4.39 -9.18 2.31
C VAL A 10 -3.62 -9.77 1.14
N GLU A 11 -4.15 -9.63 -0.06
CA GLU A 11 -3.57 -10.14 -1.30
C GLU A 11 -3.43 -9.03 -2.33
N HIS A 12 -2.21 -8.85 -2.86
CA HIS A 12 -1.94 -7.95 -3.97
C HIS A 12 -2.33 -8.66 -5.27
N LEU A 13 -3.31 -8.13 -5.99
CA LEU A 13 -3.92 -8.82 -7.13
C LEU A 13 -3.08 -8.72 -8.42
N ASP A 14 -2.41 -7.59 -8.63
CA ASP A 14 -1.60 -7.30 -9.81
C ASP A 14 -0.13 -7.17 -9.38
N ASN A 15 0.60 -8.28 -9.28
CA ASN A 15 2.00 -8.31 -8.85
C ASN A 15 2.84 -9.29 -9.71
N PRO A 16 3.86 -8.82 -10.45
CA PRO A 16 4.26 -7.41 -10.60
C PRO A 16 3.24 -6.59 -11.40
N ALA A 17 3.29 -5.27 -11.24
CA ALA A 17 2.54 -4.30 -12.05
C ALA A 17 3.47 -3.18 -12.53
N MET A 18 3.06 -2.41 -13.54
CA MET A 18 3.84 -1.23 -13.93
C MET A 18 3.72 -0.15 -12.84
N PHE A 19 4.74 0.67 -12.65
CA PHE A 19 4.76 1.71 -11.60
C PHE A 19 3.56 2.66 -11.66
N ASN A 20 3.03 2.92 -12.87
CA ASN A 20 1.89 3.82 -13.08
C ASN A 20 0.52 3.10 -13.01
N ASP A 21 0.50 1.79 -12.77
CA ASP A 21 -0.75 1.05 -12.60
C ASP A 21 -1.34 1.32 -11.20
N LYS A 22 -2.65 1.10 -11.06
CA LYS A 22 -3.30 1.19 -9.76
C LYS A 22 -2.89 0.02 -8.88
N PHE A 23 -2.74 0.27 -7.58
CA PHE A 23 -2.64 -0.80 -6.60
C PHE A 23 -4.01 -1.41 -6.35
N LYS A 24 -4.06 -2.75 -6.30
CA LYS A 24 -5.27 -3.50 -5.99
C LYS A 24 -5.02 -4.52 -4.90
N LEU A 25 -5.66 -4.32 -3.75
CA LEU A 25 -5.52 -5.18 -2.58
C LEU A 25 -6.87 -5.85 -2.27
N GLU A 26 -6.95 -7.17 -2.31
CA GLU A 26 -8.07 -7.89 -1.75
C GLU A 26 -7.87 -8.05 -0.24
N ILE A 27 -8.70 -7.37 0.54
CA ILE A 27 -8.63 -7.36 2.00
C ILE A 27 -9.75 -8.24 2.55
N THR A 28 -9.38 -9.25 3.34
CA THR A 28 -10.30 -10.06 4.13
C THR A 28 -10.05 -9.80 5.62
N PHE A 29 -11.08 -9.40 6.35
CA PHE A 29 -11.01 -9.12 7.78
C PHE A 29 -12.21 -9.70 8.52
N GLU A 30 -12.08 -9.88 9.83
CA GLU A 30 -13.10 -10.44 10.71
C GLU A 30 -13.40 -9.46 11.83
N VAL A 31 -14.67 -9.28 12.11
CA VAL A 31 -15.20 -8.37 13.13
C VAL A 31 -15.97 -9.22 14.15
N PHE A 32 -15.60 -9.09 15.42
CA PHE A 32 -16.13 -9.94 16.50
C PHE A 32 -17.38 -9.37 17.20
N GLU A 33 -17.77 -8.14 16.90
CA GLU A 33 -19.02 -7.53 17.36
C GLU A 33 -19.42 -6.38 16.43
N HIS A 34 -20.70 -6.03 16.40
CA HIS A 34 -21.16 -4.93 15.55
C HIS A 34 -20.42 -3.61 15.84
N LEU A 35 -19.87 -3.01 14.78
CA LEU A 35 -19.25 -1.68 14.82
C LEU A 35 -20.26 -0.63 14.32
N PRO A 36 -20.70 0.30 15.19
CA PRO A 36 -21.66 1.33 14.81
C PRO A 36 -21.08 2.43 13.91
N HIS A 37 -19.75 2.58 13.87
CA HIS A 37 -19.07 3.56 13.02
C HIS A 37 -18.27 2.87 11.91
N ASP A 38 -17.82 3.65 10.95
CA ASP A 38 -17.05 3.16 9.81
C ASP A 38 -15.61 2.84 10.21
N LEU A 39 -15.05 1.82 9.57
CA LEU A 39 -13.60 1.64 9.50
C LEU A 39 -13.06 2.52 8.38
N GLU A 40 -12.03 3.31 8.70
CA GLU A 40 -11.30 4.09 7.72
C GLU A 40 -10.04 3.31 7.31
N TRP A 41 -9.94 2.98 6.04
CA TRP A 41 -8.80 2.30 5.45
C TRP A 41 -8.01 3.30 4.62
N GLU A 42 -6.70 3.38 4.84
CA GLU A 42 -5.80 4.22 4.05
C GLU A 42 -4.69 3.37 3.46
N LEU A 43 -4.39 3.60 2.18
CA LEU A 43 -3.19 3.06 1.56
C LEU A 43 -2.15 4.17 1.44
N VAL A 44 -0.96 3.97 1.99
CA VAL A 44 0.09 4.99 2.09
C VAL A 44 1.38 4.49 1.47
N TYR A 45 1.91 5.23 0.50
CA TYR A 45 3.22 4.99 -0.09
C TYR A 45 4.30 5.80 0.64
N VAL A 46 5.37 5.14 1.08
CA VAL A 46 6.51 5.80 1.72
C VAL A 46 7.47 6.30 0.64
N GLY A 47 7.39 7.59 0.31
CA GLY A 47 8.16 8.17 -0.80
C GLY A 47 9.66 8.26 -0.53
N SER A 48 10.12 8.18 0.72
CA SER A 48 11.56 8.10 1.05
C SER A 48 11.78 7.31 2.32
N GLY A 49 12.81 6.46 2.34
CA GLY A 49 13.20 5.73 3.55
C GLY A 49 13.76 6.62 4.66
N THR A 50 14.07 7.89 4.35
CA THR A 50 14.75 8.81 5.27
C THR A 50 13.85 9.88 5.88
N SER A 51 12.69 10.15 5.25
CA SER A 51 11.80 11.23 5.66
C SER A 51 10.34 10.91 5.34
N ARG A 52 9.48 11.14 6.35
CA ARG A 52 8.02 10.97 6.23
C ARG A 52 7.34 12.12 5.48
N GLU A 53 8.07 13.18 5.13
CA GLU A 53 7.50 14.32 4.38
C GLU A 53 7.07 13.91 2.96
N TYR A 54 7.63 12.81 2.46
CA TYR A 54 7.33 12.24 1.15
C TYR A 54 6.28 11.11 1.22
N ASP A 55 5.74 10.81 2.41
CA ASP A 55 4.66 9.83 2.55
C ASP A 55 3.40 10.37 1.86
N GLN A 56 2.80 9.53 1.02
CA GLN A 56 1.61 9.89 0.26
C GLN A 56 0.47 8.95 0.62
N VAL A 57 -0.62 9.50 1.16
CA VAL A 57 -1.90 8.77 1.21
C VAL A 57 -2.41 8.70 -0.23
N LEU A 58 -2.45 7.49 -0.76
CA LEU A 58 -2.83 7.21 -2.15
C LEU A 58 -4.35 7.27 -2.30
N ASP A 59 -5.06 6.61 -1.38
CA ASP A 59 -6.51 6.67 -1.28
C ASP A 59 -6.98 6.32 0.14
N SER A 60 -8.24 6.66 0.43
CA SER A 60 -8.91 6.40 1.70
C SER A 60 -10.33 5.88 1.45
N ALA A 61 -10.71 4.80 2.14
CA ALA A 61 -12.04 4.20 2.04
C ALA A 61 -12.71 4.08 3.41
N LEU A 62 -13.97 4.51 3.49
CA LEU A 62 -14.83 4.29 4.66
C LEU A 62 -15.70 3.05 4.43
N VAL A 63 -15.65 2.10 5.36
CA VAL A 63 -16.42 0.86 5.30
C VAL A 63 -17.25 0.76 6.57
N GLY A 64 -18.56 0.92 6.46
CA GLY A 64 -19.46 0.71 7.59
C GLY A 64 -20.91 1.15 7.34
N PRO A 65 -21.78 1.00 8.37
CA PRO A 65 -21.51 0.32 9.64
C PRO A 65 -21.29 -1.18 9.45
N ILE A 66 -20.43 -1.82 10.27
CA ILE A 66 -19.98 -3.19 10.01
C ILE A 66 -20.65 -4.20 10.97
N PRO A 67 -21.39 -5.20 10.46
CA PRO A 67 -21.93 -6.27 11.31
C PRO A 67 -20.84 -7.26 11.72
N GLU A 68 -21.08 -8.00 12.80
CA GLU A 68 -20.22 -9.12 13.21
C GLU A 68 -20.07 -10.14 12.08
N GLY A 69 -18.86 -10.67 11.89
CA GLY A 69 -18.55 -11.70 10.91
C GLY A 69 -17.34 -11.37 10.06
N ARG A 70 -17.18 -12.15 8.99
CA ARG A 70 -16.07 -12.02 8.04
C ARG A 70 -16.49 -11.19 6.83
N HIS A 71 -15.64 -10.24 6.48
CA HIS A 71 -15.83 -9.29 5.40
C HIS A 71 -14.69 -9.36 4.41
N LYS A 72 -14.99 -9.05 3.16
CA LYS A 72 -14.03 -9.00 2.07
C LYS A 72 -14.38 -7.86 1.12
N PHE A 73 -13.37 -7.11 0.71
CA PHE A 73 -13.50 -6.12 -0.35
C PHE A 73 -12.18 -5.95 -1.11
N VAL A 74 -12.24 -5.32 -2.28
CA VAL A 74 -11.06 -4.91 -3.04
C VAL A 74 -10.86 -3.42 -2.81
N PHE A 75 -9.65 -3.06 -2.40
CA PHE A 75 -9.20 -1.69 -2.25
C PHE A 75 -8.36 -1.33 -3.49
N ASP A 76 -8.86 -0.40 -4.29
CA ASP A 76 -8.14 0.16 -5.44
C ASP A 76 -7.56 1.53 -5.06
N ALA A 77 -6.31 1.79 -5.38
CA ALA A 77 -5.66 3.08 -5.15
C ALA A 77 -4.82 3.50 -6.36
N ASP A 78 -4.76 4.80 -6.63
CA ASP A 78 -3.85 5.33 -7.65
C ASP A 78 -2.37 5.21 -7.21
N HIS A 79 -1.46 5.17 -8.19
CA HIS A 79 -0.03 5.17 -7.94
C HIS A 79 0.42 6.47 -7.24
N PRO A 80 1.58 6.50 -6.55
CA PRO A 80 2.06 7.72 -5.90
C PRO A 80 2.37 8.81 -6.93
N ASN A 81 2.23 10.08 -6.53
CA ASN A 81 2.68 11.18 -7.37
C ASN A 81 4.21 11.22 -7.40
N ILE A 82 4.78 10.82 -8.53
CA ILE A 82 6.22 10.75 -8.78
C ILE A 82 6.92 12.08 -8.52
N ALA A 83 6.27 13.22 -8.82
CA ALA A 83 6.88 14.54 -8.64
C ALA A 83 7.10 14.91 -7.16
N LYS A 84 6.51 14.14 -6.24
CA LYS A 84 6.68 14.26 -4.79
C LYS A 84 7.63 13.20 -4.23
N ILE A 85 8.26 12.37 -5.06
CA ILE A 85 9.23 11.37 -4.64
C ILE A 85 10.63 11.92 -4.98
N PRO A 86 11.60 11.87 -4.05
CA PRO A 86 12.99 12.19 -4.39
C PRO A 86 13.48 11.30 -5.54
N THR A 87 14.19 11.88 -6.51
CA THR A 87 14.64 11.16 -7.71
C THR A 87 15.38 9.86 -7.39
N ASP A 88 16.21 9.88 -6.35
CA ASP A 88 17.04 8.75 -5.92
C ASP A 88 16.22 7.64 -5.21
N ASP A 89 14.98 7.93 -4.81
CA ASP A 89 14.06 6.99 -4.13
C ASP A 89 13.01 6.39 -5.09
N ILE A 90 12.97 6.82 -6.37
CA ILE A 90 12.01 6.29 -7.35
C ILE A 90 12.32 4.83 -7.71
N VAL A 91 13.60 4.51 -7.95
CA VAL A 91 14.07 3.16 -8.28
C VAL A 91 14.80 2.59 -7.07
N GLY A 92 14.46 1.37 -6.67
CA GLY A 92 14.99 0.76 -5.44
C GLY A 92 13.88 0.14 -4.60
N VAL A 93 13.98 0.25 -3.28
CA VAL A 93 13.02 -0.35 -2.36
C VAL A 93 12.27 0.73 -1.59
N SER A 94 10.94 0.68 -1.67
CA SER A 94 10.00 1.51 -0.92
C SER A 94 9.11 0.63 -0.01
N VAL A 95 8.17 1.26 0.71
CA VAL A 95 7.20 0.60 1.59
C VAL A 95 5.79 1.08 1.27
N LEU A 96 4.86 0.14 1.09
CA LEU A 96 3.43 0.39 1.03
C LEU A 96 2.79 0.01 2.37
N LEU A 97 2.04 0.92 2.97
CA LEU A 97 1.38 0.74 4.27
C LEU A 97 -0.14 0.71 4.08
N LEU A 98 -0.79 -0.32 4.60
CA LEU A 98 -2.24 -0.36 4.80
C LEU A 98 -2.54 -0.03 6.25
N ARG A 99 -3.21 1.11 6.48
CA ARG A 99 -3.64 1.57 7.80
C ARG A 99 -5.14 1.37 7.93
N CYS A 100 -5.59 0.95 9.10
CA CYS A 100 -7.01 0.96 9.45
C CYS A 100 -7.22 1.72 10.76
N LYS A 101 -8.17 2.64 10.74
CA LYS A 101 -8.59 3.45 11.88
C LYS A 101 -10.05 3.19 12.19
N TYR A 102 -10.39 3.31 13.47
CA TYR A 102 -11.77 3.33 13.94
C TYR A 102 -11.91 4.50 14.91
N ASN A 103 -12.85 5.41 14.63
CA ASN A 103 -12.98 6.68 15.37
C ASN A 103 -11.64 7.43 15.49
N GLU A 104 -10.96 7.67 14.35
CA GLU A 104 -9.66 8.37 14.26
C GLU A 104 -8.47 7.65 14.92
N GLN A 105 -8.70 6.54 15.63
CA GLN A 105 -7.65 5.76 16.26
C GLN A 105 -7.15 4.66 15.32
N GLU A 106 -5.89 4.77 14.88
CA GLU A 106 -5.20 3.71 14.15
C GLU A 106 -5.01 2.48 15.04
N PHE A 107 -5.38 1.31 14.51
CA PHE A 107 -5.23 0.03 15.22
C PHE A 107 -4.68 -1.10 14.32
N ILE A 108 -4.67 -0.93 13.00
CA ILE A 108 -3.93 -1.78 12.06
C ILE A 108 -2.97 -0.90 11.28
N ASN A 109 -1.72 -1.37 11.13
CA ASN A 109 -0.69 -0.75 10.29
C ASN A 109 0.21 -1.87 9.73
N MET A 110 -0.12 -2.33 8.53
CA MET A 110 0.58 -3.43 7.84
C MET A 110 1.42 -2.86 6.71
N GLY A 111 2.67 -3.33 6.58
CA GLY A 111 3.59 -2.85 5.55
C GLY A 111 4.09 -3.96 4.64
N TRP A 112 4.29 -3.61 3.36
CA TRP A 112 4.98 -4.44 2.38
C TRP A 112 6.14 -3.65 1.78
N PHE A 113 7.26 -4.33 1.52
CA PHE A 113 8.29 -3.74 0.66
C PHE A 113 7.81 -3.78 -0.78
N VAL A 114 8.03 -2.68 -1.49
CA VAL A 114 7.82 -2.55 -2.93
C VAL A 114 9.20 -2.37 -3.56
N ALA A 115 9.62 -3.31 -4.39
CA ALA A 115 10.84 -3.16 -5.18
C ALA A 115 10.47 -2.59 -6.54
N ASN A 116 10.92 -1.37 -6.79
CA ASN A 116 10.75 -0.66 -8.06
C ASN A 116 12.00 -0.91 -8.89
N GLU A 117 11.89 -1.70 -9.95
CA GLU A 117 13.02 -2.08 -10.79
C GLU A 117 12.76 -1.76 -12.26
N TYR A 118 13.81 -1.41 -13.00
CA TYR A 118 13.71 -1.30 -14.44
C TYR A 118 13.36 -2.64 -15.09
N THR A 119 12.59 -2.62 -16.17
CA THR A 119 12.33 -3.83 -16.98
C THR A 119 13.55 -4.24 -17.81
N ASP A 120 14.34 -3.26 -18.25
CA ASP A 120 15.49 -3.45 -19.14
C ASP A 120 16.78 -3.68 -18.34
N GLU A 121 17.52 -4.76 -18.66
CA GLU A 121 18.77 -5.12 -17.97
C GLU A 121 19.86 -4.05 -18.13
N GLU A 122 19.95 -3.39 -19.29
CA GLU A 122 20.89 -2.29 -19.53
C GLU A 122 20.63 -1.10 -18.59
N LEU A 123 19.35 -0.78 -18.31
CA LEU A 123 18.98 0.28 -17.39
C LEU A 123 19.20 -0.10 -15.93
N LYS A 124 19.16 -1.40 -15.59
CA LYS A 124 19.57 -1.89 -14.26
C LYS A 124 21.07 -1.72 -14.04
N GLU A 125 21.88 -2.06 -15.03
CA GLU A 125 23.34 -1.94 -14.92
C GLU A 125 23.83 -0.49 -15.02
N ASN A 126 23.17 0.32 -15.86
CA ASN A 126 23.54 1.70 -16.15
C ASN A 126 22.33 2.63 -15.97
N PRO A 127 21.89 2.87 -14.72
CA PRO A 127 20.71 3.69 -14.47
C PRO A 127 20.94 5.14 -14.93
N PRO A 128 19.99 5.74 -15.67
CA PRO A 128 20.07 7.12 -16.07
C PRO A 128 19.94 8.06 -14.86
N ALA A 129 20.52 9.26 -14.96
CA ALA A 129 20.42 10.27 -13.89
C ALA A 129 18.97 10.77 -13.65
N GLN A 130 18.11 10.68 -14.67
CA GLN A 130 16.68 10.91 -14.54
C GLN A 130 15.95 9.57 -14.76
N PRO A 131 15.16 9.09 -13.78
CA PRO A 131 14.43 7.85 -13.90
C PRO A 131 13.43 7.82 -15.05
N GLN A 132 13.44 6.72 -15.81
CA GLN A 132 12.46 6.44 -16.87
C GLN A 132 11.30 5.62 -16.31
N VAL A 133 10.34 6.29 -15.66
CA VAL A 133 9.26 5.63 -14.88
C VAL A 133 8.39 4.70 -15.73
N ASP A 134 8.24 5.00 -17.02
CA ASP A 134 7.52 4.17 -17.99
C ASP A 134 8.14 2.78 -18.21
N LYS A 135 9.34 2.55 -17.68
CA LYS A 135 10.08 1.29 -17.75
C LYS A 135 10.36 0.69 -16.38
N VAL A 136 9.64 1.14 -15.35
CA VAL A 136 9.76 0.65 -13.99
C VAL A 136 8.55 -0.21 -13.64
N GLU A 137 8.81 -1.38 -13.07
CA GLU A 137 7.80 -2.28 -12.51
C GLU A 137 7.92 -2.34 -11.00
N ASP A 138 6.75 -2.43 -10.35
CA ASP A 138 6.58 -2.59 -8.92
C ASP A 138 6.43 -4.06 -8.57
N TRP A 139 7.31 -4.54 -7.70
CA TRP A 139 7.30 -5.89 -7.15
C TRP A 139 6.96 -5.86 -5.66
N PHE A 140 5.79 -6.38 -5.31
CA PHE A 140 5.42 -6.57 -3.92
C PHE A 140 6.14 -7.75 -3.30
N ILE A 141 7.05 -7.46 -2.38
CA ILE A 141 7.77 -8.48 -1.63
C ILE A 141 6.98 -8.76 -0.35
N ALA A 142 6.20 -9.84 -0.39
CA ALA A 142 5.50 -10.33 0.78
C ALA A 142 6.49 -10.85 1.82
N LYS A 143 6.75 -10.06 2.87
CA LYS A 143 7.34 -10.58 4.10
C LYS A 143 6.30 -10.53 5.22
N LYS A 144 5.84 -11.70 5.65
CA LYS A 144 5.23 -11.85 6.97
C LYS A 144 6.30 -11.47 8.00
N VAL A 145 6.11 -10.35 8.68
CA VAL A 145 6.64 -10.20 10.04
C VAL A 145 5.57 -10.69 11.00
#